data_AF-A0A7L4QID8-F1
#
_entry.id   AF-A0A7L4QID8-F1
#
_cell.length_a   1.000
_cell.length_b   1.000
_cell.length_c   1.000
_cell.angle_alpha   90.00
_cell.angle_beta   90.00
_cell.angle_gamma   90.00
#
_symmetry.space_group_name_H-M   'P 1'
#
loop_
_entity.id
_entity.type
_entity.pdbx_description
1 polymer ?
#
loop_
_entity_poly.entity_id
_entity_poly.type
_entity_poly.pdbx_seq_one_letter_code
_entity_poly.pdbx_strand_id
1 'polypeptide(L)' 'VNIVSNVKSNYWWNGSIESSTEILLLIKTTEDKYSQLEDLIRKNHPYEIPEIIAFDIKKGFNKYLNWIEDETKTLP' A
#
# COMPACT_ATOMS: atom_id res chain seq x y z
N VAL A 1 8.48 2.64 3.66
CA VAL A 1 7.66 1.47 3.26
C VAL A 1 8.20 0.24 3.96
N ASN A 2 7.36 -0.66 4.49
CA ASN A 2 7.83 -1.97 4.95
C ASN A 2 7.50 -3.01 3.88
N ILE A 3 8.41 -3.96 3.66
CA ILE A 3 8.28 -5.04 2.68
C ILE A 3 8.16 -6.36 3.44
N VAL A 4 7.05 -7.07 3.26
CA VAL A 4 6.86 -8.41 3.81
C VAL A 4 6.93 -9.40 2.65
N SER A 5 8.04 -10.14 2.58
CA SER A 5 8.31 -11.11 1.54
C SER A 5 7.63 -12.45 1.81
N ASN A 6 7.44 -13.25 0.75
CA ASN A 6 6.96 -14.63 0.81
C ASN A 6 5.56 -14.78 1.45
N VAL A 7 4.66 -13.85 1.15
CA VAL A 7 3.25 -13.96 1.53
C VAL A 7 2.58 -14.94 0.57
N LYS A 8 1.71 -15.81 1.08
CA LYS A 8 0.87 -16.68 0.25
C LYS A 8 -0.53 -16.09 0.17
N SER A 9 -0.92 -15.64 -1.00
CA SER A 9 -2.27 -15.17 -1.30
C SER A 9 -3.10 -16.35 -1.84
N ASN A 10 -4.33 -16.51 -1.36
CA ASN A 10 -5.27 -17.50 -1.87
C ASN A 10 -6.56 -16.78 -2.24
N TYR A 11 -7.08 -17.02 -3.43
CA TYR A 11 -8.26 -16.32 -3.95
C TYR A 11 -9.05 -17.22 -4.89
N TRP A 12 -10.31 -16.88 -5.13
CA TRP A 12 -11.15 -17.59 -6.10
C TRP A 12 -11.03 -16.93 -7.46
N TRP A 13 -10.61 -17.67 -8.48
CA TRP A 13 -10.49 -17.17 -9.84
C TRP A 13 -10.77 -18.27 -10.87
N ASN A 14 -11.43 -17.89 -11.96
CA ASN A 14 -11.82 -18.79 -13.06
C ASN A 14 -12.46 -20.12 -12.62
N GLY A 15 -13.33 -20.06 -11.60
CA GLY A 15 -14.07 -21.22 -11.11
C GLY A 15 -13.27 -22.16 -10.20
N SER A 16 -12.09 -21.75 -9.72
CA SER A 16 -11.26 -22.55 -8.83
C SER A 16 -10.55 -21.72 -7.76
N ILE A 17 -10.00 -22.38 -6.74
CA ILE A 17 -9.13 -21.74 -5.76
C ILE A 17 -7.72 -21.69 -6.35
N GLU A 18 -7.18 -20.49 -6.42
CA GLU A 18 -5.82 -20.21 -6.86
C GLU A 18 -4.93 -19.80 -5.69
N SER A 19 -3.62 -19.89 -5.88
CA SER A 19 -2.64 -19.42 -4.91
C SER A 19 -1.41 -18.81 -5.57
N SER A 20 -0.95 -17.68 -5.06
CA SER A 20 0.27 -17.01 -5.53
C SER A 20 1.23 -16.73 -4.36
N THR A 21 2.53 -16.68 -4.65
CA THR A 21 3.53 -16.13 -3.72
C THR A 21 3.75 -14.67 -4.08
N GLU A 22 3.57 -13.79 -3.10
CA GLU A 22 3.51 -12.35 -3.30
C GLU A 22 4.33 -11.60 -2.25
N ILE A 23 4.44 -10.29 -2.46
CA ILE A 23 5.08 -9.36 -1.55
C ILE A 23 4.01 -8.38 -1.07
N LEU A 24 3.79 -8.32 0.25
CA LEU A 24 2.90 -7.33 0.83
C LEU A 24 3.70 -6.07 1.18
N LEU A 25 3.26 -4.93 0.64
CA LEU A 25 3.82 -3.62 0.93
C LEU A 25 2.96 -2.91 1.98
N LEU A 26 3.56 -2.54 3.11
CA LEU A 26 2.92 -1.69 4.12
C LEU A 26 3.48 -0.27 3.99
N ILE A 27 2.80 0.52 3.17
CA ILE A 27 3.15 1.91 2.87
C ILE A 27 2.52 2.83 3.93
N LYS A 28 3.28 3.84 4.37
CA LYS A 28 2.80 4.88 5.27
C LYS A 28 2.83 6.16 4.46
N THR A 29 1.71 6.84 4.42
CA THR A 29 1.53 8.08 3.68
C THR A 29 0.43 8.89 4.37
N THR A 30 0.23 10.11 3.91
CA THR A 30 -0.89 10.97 4.32
C THR A 30 -2.07 10.83 3.36
N GLU A 31 -3.26 11.19 3.84
CA GLU A 31 -4.53 11.11 3.10
C GLU A 31 -4.48 11.90 1.78
N ASP A 32 -3.91 13.10 1.79
CA ASP A 32 -3.77 13.96 0.62
C ASP A 32 -2.88 13.37 -0.48
N LYS A 33 -2.04 12.39 -0.14
CA LYS A 33 -1.15 11.68 -1.08
C LYS A 33 -1.71 10.37 -1.58
N TYR A 34 -2.83 9.90 -1.03
CA TYR A 34 -3.37 8.59 -1.38
C TYR A 34 -3.66 8.46 -2.88
N SER A 35 -4.38 9.42 -3.48
CA SER A 35 -4.72 9.35 -4.92
C SER A 35 -3.49 9.31 -5.82
N GLN A 36 -2.45 10.10 -5.51
CA GLN A 36 -1.20 10.10 -6.27
C GLN A 36 -0.45 8.77 -6.12
N LEU A 37 -0.45 8.20 -4.91
CA LEU A 37 0.18 6.91 -4.63
C LEU A 37 -0.56 5.78 -5.35
N GLU A 38 -1.89 5.75 -5.32
CA GLU A 38 -2.72 4.76 -6.00
C GLU A 38 -2.43 4.76 -7.51
N ASP A 39 -2.43 5.94 -8.14
CA ASP A 39 -2.12 6.07 -9.57
C ASP A 39 -0.70 5.60 -9.89
N LEU A 40 0.28 5.92 -9.04
CA LEU A 40 1.65 5.46 -9.21
C LEU A 40 1.75 3.93 -9.12
N ILE A 41 1.08 3.31 -8.15
CA ILE A 41 1.05 1.86 -8.01
C ILE A 41 0.40 1.24 -9.26
N ARG A 42 -0.81 1.68 -9.63
CA ARG A 42 -1.53 1.14 -10.81
C ARG A 42 -0.72 1.25 -12.10
N LYS A 43 0.01 2.36 -12.29
CA LYS A 43 0.86 2.56 -13.47
C LYS A 43 2.04 1.59 -13.56
N ASN A 44 2.57 1.14 -12.42
CA ASN A 44 3.79 0.33 -12.36
C ASN A 44 3.54 -1.13 -11.93
N HIS A 45 2.33 -1.49 -11.51
CA HIS A 45 2.02 -2.82 -11.02
C HIS A 45 1.87 -3.83 -12.18
N PRO A 46 2.37 -5.08 -12.03
CA PRO A 46 2.23 -6.11 -13.07
C PRO A 46 0.80 -6.63 -13.26
N TYR A 47 -0.11 -6.33 -12.33
CA TYR A 47 -1.50 -6.82 -12.38
C TYR A 47 -2.41 -5.72 -12.92
N GLU A 48 -3.43 -6.14 -13.68
CA GLU A 48 -4.47 -5.24 -14.19
C GLU A 48 -5.29 -4.61 -13.05
N ILE A 49 -5.59 -5.40 -12.01
CA ILE A 49 -6.33 -4.98 -10.81
C ILE A 49 -5.47 -5.33 -9.58
N PRO A 50 -4.54 -4.45 -9.16
CA PRO A 50 -3.76 -4.66 -7.94
C PRO A 50 -4.61 -4.47 -6.68
N GLU A 51 -4.26 -5.17 -5.59
CA GLU A 51 -4.80 -4.87 -4.27
C GLU A 51 -4.20 -3.58 -3.73
N ILE A 52 -5.03 -2.55 -3.55
CA ILE A 52 -4.67 -1.27 -2.93
C ILE A 52 -5.80 -0.90 -1.97
N ILE A 53 -5.52 -0.98 -0.66
CA ILE A 53 -6.47 -0.65 0.40
C ILE A 53 -5.76 0.16 1.49
N ALA A 54 -6.48 1.11 2.09
CA ALA A 54 -5.95 2.00 3.12
C ALA A 54 -6.71 1.84 4.45
N PHE A 55 -5.99 2.04 5.56
CA PHE A 55 -6.53 2.03 6.91
C PHE A 55 -6.11 3.28 7.66
N ASP A 56 -7.06 3.91 8.35
CA ASP A 56 -6.78 5.10 9.16
C ASP A 56 -5.91 4.78 10.38
N ILE A 57 -4.80 5.52 10.55
CA ILE A 57 -4.03 5.50 11.79
C ILE A 57 -4.71 6.42 12.81
N LYS A 58 -5.51 5.85 13.71
CA LYS A 58 -6.24 6.64 14.73
C LYS A 58 -5.36 7.16 15.88
N LYS A 59 -4.25 6.48 16.18
CA LYS A 59 -3.28 6.84 17.24
C LYS A 59 -1.89 6.32 16.88
N GLY A 60 -0.86 7.05 17.31
CA GLY A 60 0.53 6.67 17.14
C GLY A 60 1.45 7.55 17.97
N PHE A 61 2.75 7.29 17.94
CA PHE A 61 3.73 8.15 18.58
C PHE A 61 3.85 9.46 17.79
N ASN A 62 3.47 10.59 18.40
CA ASN A 62 3.37 11.89 17.72
C ASN A 62 4.61 12.27 16.90
N LYS A 63 5.83 12.03 17.41
CA LYS A 63 7.05 12.36 16.66
C LYS A 63 7.18 11.57 15.35
N TYR A 64 6.71 10.32 15.34
CA TYR A 64 6.73 9.48 14.15
C TYR A 64 5.65 9.87 13.15
N LEU A 65 4.45 10.23 13.64
CA LEU A 65 3.37 10.71 12.78
C LEU A 65 3.73 12.04 12.11
N ASN A 66 4.27 12.99 12.89
CA ASN A 66 4.76 14.27 12.36
C ASN A 66 5.87 14.05 11.33
N TRP A 67 6.78 13.09 11.57
CA TRP A 67 7.82 12.75 10.61
C TRP A 67 7.24 12.22 9.30
N ILE A 68 6.20 11.36 9.33
CA ILE A 68 5.51 10.93 8.11
C ILE A 68 4.96 12.14 7.35
N GLU A 69 4.25 13.04 8.05
CA GLU A 69 3.68 14.24 7.43
C GLU A 69 4.77 15.14 6.82
N ASP A 70 5.90 15.31 7.50
CA ASP A 70 7.02 16.13 7.01
C ASP A 70 7.66 15.55 5.74
N GLU A 71 7.86 14.24 5.68
CA GLU A 71 8.45 13.54 4.52
C GLU A 71 7.50 13.46 3.31
N THR A 72 6.19 13.63 3.52
CA THR A 72 5.19 13.56 2.44
C THR A 72 4.69 14.93 2.00
N LYS A 73 5.29 16.03 2.46
CA LYS A 73 4.96 17.37 1.97
C LYS A 73 5.23 17.49 0.48
N THR A 74 4.30 18.10 -0.24
CA THR A 74 4.60 18.59 -1.60
C THR A 74 5.69 19.64 -1.49
N LEU A 75 6.84 19.39 -2.11
CA LEU A 75 7.85 20.45 -2.26
C LEU A 75 7.25 21.58 -3.11
N PRO A 76 7.52 22.86 -2.75
CA PRO A 76 7.05 24.01 -3.51
C PRO A 76 7.59 24.04 -4.94
#